data_AF-I4VUJ1-F1
#
_entry.id   AF-I4VUJ1-F1
#
_cell.length_a   1.000
_cell.length_b   1.000
_cell.length_c   1.000
_cell.angle_alpha   90.00
_cell.angle_beta   90.00
_cell.angle_gamma   90.00
#
_symmetry.space_group_name_H-M   'P 1'
#
loop_
_entity.id
_entity.type
_entity.pdbx_description
1 polymer ?
#
loop_
_entity_poly.entity_id
_entity_poly.type
_entity_poly.pdbx_seq_one_letter_code
_entity_poly.pdbx_strand_id
1 'polypeptide(L)'
;MTKAEAPAIAAAFSEADRGHMQRALQLAAHARDAENEVPVGAVLVLDGEIAGLGWNRNITLHDPTAHAEIMALRAAGEKQANHRLVSATLQRDAETVFDVRHGLDPCPDRTRGLRRQ
;
A
#
# COMPACT_ATOMS: atom_id res chain seq x y z
N MET A 1 -25.31 31.61 -21.48
CA MET A 1 -24.85 31.50 -20.08
C MET A 1 -25.57 30.33 -19.43
N THR A 2 -25.07 29.11 -19.59
CA THR A 2 -25.52 27.93 -18.84
C THR A 2 -24.30 27.39 -18.13
N LYS A 3 -24.21 27.73 -16.85
CA LYS A 3 -23.12 27.35 -15.95
C LYS A 3 -23.16 25.83 -15.82
N ALA A 4 -22.13 25.15 -16.34
CA ALA A 4 -21.87 23.75 -16.03
C ALA A 4 -21.68 23.64 -14.51
N GLU A 5 -22.59 22.95 -13.82
CA GLU A 5 -22.39 22.57 -12.43
C GLU A 5 -21.31 21.48 -12.39
N ALA A 6 -20.13 21.87 -11.90
CA ALA A 6 -19.09 20.93 -11.52
C ALA A 6 -19.65 19.99 -10.44
N PRO A 7 -19.39 18.66 -10.50
CA PRO A 7 -19.85 17.76 -9.46
C PRO A 7 -19.15 18.11 -8.15
N ALA A 8 -19.92 18.20 -7.07
CA ALA A 8 -19.43 18.53 -5.73
C ALA A 8 -18.46 17.45 -5.24
N ILE A 9 -17.15 17.70 -5.37
CA ILE A 9 -16.09 16.83 -4.81
C ILE A 9 -15.96 17.15 -3.32
N ALA A 10 -16.89 16.66 -2.50
CA ALA A 10 -16.74 16.59 -1.04
C ALA A 10 -17.83 15.68 -0.45
N ALA A 11 -17.75 14.38 -0.72
CA ALA A 11 -18.38 13.42 0.17
C ALA A 11 -17.62 13.51 1.51
N ALA A 12 -18.29 13.96 2.57
CA ALA A 12 -17.72 13.95 3.90
C ALA A 12 -17.35 12.50 4.27
N PHE A 13 -16.07 12.24 4.55
CA PHE A 13 -15.59 10.93 4.96
C PHE A 13 -16.39 10.43 6.18
N SER A 14 -16.93 9.23 6.09
CA SER A 14 -17.72 8.61 7.15
C SER A 14 -16.84 8.24 8.36
N GLU A 15 -17.45 7.95 9.50
CA GLU A 15 -16.71 7.43 10.67
C GLU A 15 -15.99 6.11 10.36
N ALA A 16 -16.60 5.28 9.51
CA ALA A 16 -15.98 4.06 8.99
C ALA A 16 -14.71 4.38 8.19
N ASP A 17 -14.73 5.39 7.30
CA ASP A 17 -13.56 5.83 6.54
C ASP A 17 -12.43 6.29 7.46
N ARG A 18 -12.76 6.95 8.58
CA ARG A 18 -11.76 7.35 9.59
C ARG A 18 -11.15 6.14 10.28
N GLY A 19 -11.95 5.13 10.62
CA GLY A 19 -11.46 3.87 11.19
C GLY A 19 -10.56 3.08 10.22
N HIS A 20 -10.94 3.03 8.95
CA HIS A 20 -10.13 2.43 7.89
C HIS A 20 -8.82 3.19 7.66
N MET A 21 -8.85 4.52 7.68
CA MET A 21 -7.64 5.35 7.58
C MET A 21 -6.72 5.17 8.79
N GLN A 22 -7.25 5.10 10.01
CA GLN A 22 -6.45 4.77 11.19
C GLN A 22 -5.79 3.39 11.06
N ARG A 23 -6.50 2.42 10.49
CA ARG A 23 -5.94 1.10 10.23
C ARG A 23 -4.82 1.15 9.18
N ALA A 24 -4.95 1.95 8.12
CA ALA A 24 -3.88 2.16 7.15
C ALA A 24 -2.63 2.76 7.81
N LEU A 25 -2.77 3.76 8.69
CA LEU A 25 -1.65 4.36 9.42
C LEU A 25 -0.94 3.37 10.35
N GLN A 26 -1.68 2.45 10.99
CA GLN A 26 -1.07 1.38 11.80
C GLN A 26 -0.21 0.44 10.94
N LEU A 27 -0.65 0.14 9.71
CA LEU A 27 0.12 -0.69 8.78
C LEU A 27 1.37 0.03 8.28
N ALA A 28 1.28 1.34 8.03
CA ALA A 28 2.43 2.17 7.68
C ALA A 28 3.46 2.20 8.83
N ALA A 29 3.01 2.36 10.07
CA ALA A 29 3.87 2.27 11.25
C ALA A 29 4.52 0.88 11.36
N HIS A 30 3.78 -0.20 11.10
CA HIS A 30 4.31 -1.55 11.09
C HIS A 30 5.43 -1.74 10.05
N ALA A 31 5.23 -1.26 8.82
CA ALA A 31 6.24 -1.33 7.76
C ALA A 31 7.57 -0.69 8.21
N ARG A 32 7.51 0.49 8.83
CA ARG A 32 8.68 1.18 9.36
C ARG A 32 9.30 0.45 10.56
N ASP A 33 8.50 0.14 11.57
CA ASP A 33 9.01 -0.29 12.88
C ASP A 33 9.44 -1.76 12.89
N ALA A 34 8.76 -2.62 12.13
CA ALA A 34 9.02 -4.06 12.11
C ALA A 34 9.88 -4.50 10.92
N GLU A 35 9.72 -3.89 9.75
CA GLU A 35 10.39 -4.31 8.51
C GLU A 35 11.42 -3.29 7.99
N ASN A 36 11.55 -2.11 8.62
CA ASN A 36 12.40 -1.02 8.16
C ASN A 36 12.15 -0.65 6.69
N GLU A 37 10.87 -0.69 6.31
CA GLU A 37 10.35 -0.38 4.99
C GLU A 37 9.82 1.05 4.93
N VAL A 38 9.53 1.53 3.72
CA VAL A 38 8.81 2.80 3.54
C VAL A 38 7.45 2.71 4.26
N PRO A 39 7.10 3.66 5.15
CA PRO A 39 5.86 3.62 5.92
C PRO A 39 4.66 3.90 5.02
N VAL A 40 4.13 2.87 4.38
CA VAL A 40 2.91 2.96 3.56
C VAL A 40 1.98 1.81 3.91
N GLY A 41 0.69 2.11 4.11
CA GLY A 41 -0.37 1.16 4.39
C GLY A 41 -1.57 1.31 3.46
N ALA A 42 -2.26 0.21 3.16
CA ALA A 42 -3.60 0.23 2.57
C ALA A 42 -4.54 -0.72 3.25
N VAL A 43 -5.79 -0.32 3.14
CA VAL A 43 -6.95 -1.13 3.47
C VAL A 43 -7.84 -1.15 2.24
N LEU A 44 -8.21 -2.35 1.81
CA LEU A 44 -9.26 -2.55 0.84
C LEU A 44 -10.54 -2.93 1.57
N VAL A 45 -11.60 -2.18 1.31
CA VAL A 45 -12.93 -2.39 1.87
C VAL A 45 -13.86 -2.88 0.76
N LEU A 46 -14.60 -3.96 1.00
CA LEU A 46 -15.62 -4.51 0.12
C LEU A 46 -16.90 -4.69 0.93
N ASP A 47 -18.03 -4.21 0.42
CA ASP A 47 -19.34 -4.30 1.08
C ASP A 47 -19.36 -3.77 2.53
N GLY A 48 -18.53 -2.77 2.83
CA GLY A 48 -18.39 -2.17 4.17
C GLY A 48 -17.46 -2.94 5.13
N GLU A 49 -16.86 -4.04 4.68
CA GLU A 49 -15.91 -4.83 5.47
C GLU A 49 -14.50 -4.78 4.89
N ILE A 50 -13.49 -4.92 5.75
CA ILE A 50 -12.10 -5.01 5.32
C ILE A 50 -11.90 -6.35 4.58
N ALA A 51 -11.72 -6.25 3.26
CA ALA A 51 -11.43 -7.37 2.38
C ALA A 51 -9.94 -7.69 2.33
N GLY A 52 -9.08 -6.67 2.42
CA GLY A 52 -7.63 -6.83 2.33
C GLY A 52 -6.87 -5.76 3.08
N LEU A 53 -5.69 -6.14 3.57
CA LEU A 53 -4.74 -5.24 4.22
C LEU A 53 -3.40 -5.38 3.50
N GLY A 54 -2.67 -4.28 3.36
CA GLY A 54 -1.37 -4.28 2.72
C GLY A 54 -0.46 -3.19 3.26
N TRP A 55 0.84 -3.47 3.31
CA TRP A 55 1.88 -2.50 3.62
C TRP A 55 3.07 -2.70 2.69
N ASN A 56 3.98 -1.72 2.65
CA ASN A 56 5.05 -1.71 1.66
C ASN A 56 6.12 -2.70 2.08
N ARG A 57 6.54 -3.55 1.14
CA ARG A 57 7.52 -4.63 1.39
C ARG A 57 8.50 -4.79 0.23
N ASN A 58 8.78 -3.70 -0.47
CA ASN A 58 9.58 -3.74 -1.71
C ASN A 58 11.05 -4.10 -1.45
N ILE A 59 11.63 -3.70 -0.31
CA ILE A 59 13.00 -4.05 0.07
C ILE A 59 13.05 -5.52 0.52
N THR A 60 12.15 -5.91 1.41
CA THR A 60 12.10 -7.23 2.06
C THR A 60 11.81 -8.33 1.04
N LEU A 61 10.84 -8.11 0.16
CA LEU A 61 10.47 -9.06 -0.89
C LEU A 61 11.32 -8.94 -2.15
N HIS A 62 12.23 -7.96 -2.23
CA HIS A 62 13.01 -7.64 -3.43
C HIS A 62 12.12 -7.50 -4.68
N ASP A 63 10.87 -7.08 -4.47
CA ASP A 63 9.85 -6.97 -5.49
C ASP A 63 9.45 -5.48 -5.60
N PRO A 64 9.84 -4.80 -6.69
CA PRO A 64 9.48 -3.39 -6.88
C PRO A 64 7.96 -3.19 -7.01
N THR A 65 7.18 -4.26 -7.21
CA THR A 65 5.71 -4.21 -7.26
C THR A 65 5.05 -4.48 -5.92
N ALA A 66 5.81 -4.84 -4.86
CA ALA A 66 5.29 -5.10 -3.51
C ALA A 66 4.92 -3.82 -2.74
N HIS A 67 4.27 -2.91 -3.46
CA HIS A 67 3.61 -1.75 -2.91
C HIS A 67 2.38 -2.18 -2.14
N ALA A 68 2.04 -1.35 -1.18
CA ALA A 68 0.99 -1.66 -0.25
C ALA A 68 -0.41 -1.73 -0.95
N GLU A 69 -0.64 -1.09 -2.12
CA GLU A 69 -1.91 -1.23 -2.89
C GLU A 69 -2.01 -2.66 -3.39
N ILE A 70 -0.93 -3.13 -3.98
CA ILE A 70 -0.82 -4.44 -4.60
C ILE A 70 -0.96 -5.53 -3.54
N MET A 71 -0.35 -5.34 -2.36
CA MET A 71 -0.52 -6.24 -1.23
C MET A 71 -1.98 -6.31 -0.77
N ALA A 72 -2.66 -5.15 -0.63
CA ALA A 72 -4.06 -5.12 -0.21
C ALA A 72 -4.99 -5.79 -1.24
N LEU A 73 -4.74 -5.58 -2.54
CA LEU A 73 -5.49 -6.22 -3.62
C LEU A 73 -5.23 -7.72 -3.69
N ARG A 74 -3.97 -8.17 -3.57
CA ARG A 74 -3.62 -9.60 -3.52
C ARG A 74 -4.31 -10.28 -2.35
N ALA A 75 -4.23 -9.70 -1.15
CA ALA A 75 -4.89 -10.22 0.06
C ALA A 75 -6.41 -10.32 -0.12
N ALA A 76 -7.04 -9.31 -0.71
CA ALA A 76 -8.47 -9.34 -0.99
C ALA A 76 -8.86 -10.36 -2.07
N GLY A 77 -8.07 -10.47 -3.14
CA GLY A 77 -8.30 -11.45 -4.21
C GLY A 77 -8.17 -12.89 -3.72
N GLU A 78 -7.19 -13.16 -2.84
CA GLU A 78 -7.05 -14.46 -2.16
C GLU A 78 -8.25 -14.75 -1.26
N LYS A 79 -8.68 -13.77 -0.44
CA LYS A 79 -9.84 -13.92 0.46
C LYS A 79 -11.15 -14.14 -0.29
N GLN A 80 -11.35 -13.43 -1.41
CA GLN A 80 -12.58 -13.51 -2.22
C GLN A 80 -12.53 -14.65 -3.24
N ALA A 81 -11.38 -15.34 -3.40
CA ALA A 81 -11.11 -16.31 -4.46
C ALA A 81 -11.52 -15.79 -5.86
N ASN A 82 -11.44 -14.47 -6.07
CA ASN A 82 -11.97 -13.80 -7.25
C ASN A 82 -11.07 -12.61 -7.61
N HIS A 83 -10.76 -12.50 -8.90
CA HIS A 83 -9.97 -11.39 -9.44
C HIS A 83 -10.80 -10.11 -9.62
N ARG A 84 -12.13 -10.21 -9.65
CA ARG A 84 -13.03 -9.06 -9.77
C ARG A 84 -13.51 -8.59 -8.40
N LEU A 85 -12.94 -7.49 -7.94
CA LEU A 85 -13.37 -6.79 -6.73
C LEU A 85 -14.27 -5.61 -7.14
N VAL A 86 -15.47 -5.92 -7.62
CA VAL A 86 -16.48 -4.91 -8.00
C VAL A 86 -17.00 -4.24 -6.73
N SER A 87 -17.17 -2.92 -6.74
CA SER A 87 -17.61 -2.13 -5.57
C SER A 87 -16.61 -2.02 -4.42
N ALA A 88 -15.33 -2.38 -4.64
CA ALA A 88 -14.30 -2.21 -3.63
C ALA A 88 -13.82 -0.75 -3.53
N THR A 89 -13.61 -0.28 -2.31
CA THR A 89 -12.98 1.01 -2.02
C THR A 89 -11.57 0.77 -1.47
N LEU A 90 -10.55 1.33 -2.13
CA LEU A 90 -9.15 1.24 -1.69
C LEU A 90 -8.77 2.53 -0.96
N GLN A 91 -8.34 2.40 0.29
CA GLN A 91 -7.82 3.51 1.09
C GLN A 91 -6.33 3.35 1.34
N ARG A 92 -5.64 4.47 1.25
CA ARG A 92 -4.18 4.62 1.19
C ARG A 92 -3.80 5.80 2.06
N ASP A 93 -2.74 5.67 2.85
CA ASP A 93 -2.20 6.82 3.57
C ASP A 93 -1.47 7.76 2.59
N ALA A 94 -1.92 9.02 2.53
CA ALA A 94 -1.47 10.00 1.55
C ALA A 94 -0.16 10.73 1.95
N GLU A 95 0.46 10.37 3.06
CA GLU A 95 1.65 11.07 3.56
C GLU A 95 2.94 10.71 2.79
N THR A 96 2.87 9.73 1.89
CA THR A 96 4.07 9.24 1.22
C THR A 96 4.35 10.00 -0.08
N VAL A 97 5.21 11.02 0.01
CA VAL A 97 5.97 11.52 -1.14
C VAL A 97 7.03 10.47 -1.48
N PHE A 98 6.84 9.78 -2.61
CA PHE A 98 7.83 8.89 -3.19
C PHE A 98 9.00 9.73 -3.75
N ASP A 99 9.97 10.09 -2.89
CA ASP A 99 11.22 10.69 -3.37
C ASP A 99 12.18 9.58 -3.84
N VAL A 100 12.23 9.38 -5.16
CA VAL A 100 13.18 8.49 -5.84
C VAL A 100 14.58 9.11 -5.90
N ARG A 101 15.05 9.76 -4.82
CA ARG A 101 16.39 10.36 -4.75
C ARG A 101 17.17 10.10 -3.47
N HIS A 102 16.97 8.95 -2.82
CA HIS A 102 17.97 8.45 -1.88
C HIS A 102 18.26 6.96 -2.06
N GLY A 103 19.41 6.69 -2.70
CA GLY A 103 20.25 5.54 -2.40
C GLY A 103 19.91 4.23 -3.12
N LEU A 104 20.30 4.11 -4.39
CA LEU A 104 20.84 2.84 -4.85
C LEU A 104 22.15 2.61 -4.08
N ASP A 105 22.08 2.06 -2.86
CA ASP A 105 23.23 1.39 -2.29
C ASP A 105 23.25 -0.02 -2.89
N PRO A 106 24.19 -0.33 -3.81
CA PRO A 106 24.33 -1.69 -4.29
C PRO A 106 24.64 -2.60 -3.09
N CYS A 107 23.88 -3.69 -3.01
CA CYS A 107 24.13 -4.81 -2.11
C CYS A 107 25.64 -5.06 -1.99
N PRO A 108 26.23 -5.04 -0.78
CA PRO A 108 27.65 -5.29 -0.62
C PRO A 108 27.91 -6.76 -0.97
N ASP A 109 28.38 -6.92 -2.20
CA ASP A 109 29.09 -8.05 -2.78
C ASP A 109 29.42 -9.19 -1.80
N ARG A 110 28.52 -10.18 -1.74
CA ARG A 110 28.79 -11.51 -1.15
C ARG A 110 29.54 -12.45 -2.11
N THR A 111 30.43 -11.94 -2.97
CA THR A 111 31.37 -12.78 -3.75
C THR A 111 32.82 -12.68 -3.27
N ARG A 112 33.05 -12.33 -2.01
CA ARG A 112 34.33 -12.62 -1.33
C ARG A 112 34.39 -14.11 -0.96
N GLY A 113 34.69 -14.98 -1.93
CA GLY A 113 34.77 -16.42 -1.63
C GLY A 113 35.18 -17.42 -2.71
N LEU A 114 35.36 -17.06 -3.98
CA LEU A 114 35.95 -17.99 -4.96
C LEU A 114 37.12 -17.35 -5.73
N ARG A 115 38.30 -17.43 -5.11
CA ARG A 115 39.56 -17.66 -5.84
C ARG A 115 40.07 -19.05 -5.48
N ARG A 116 40.71 -19.70 -6.47
CA ARG A 116 41.26 -21.07 -6.57
C ARG A 116 40.25 -22.00 -7.25
N GLN A 117 40.47 -22.52 -8.46
CA GLN A 117 41.69 -22.71 -9.28
C GLN A 117 41.37 -22.41 -10.75
#